data_AF-A0A090SI07-F1
#
_entry.id   AF-A0A090SI07-F1
#
_cell.length_a   1.000
_cell.length_b   1.000
_cell.length_c   1.000
_cell.angle_alpha   90.00
_cell.angle_beta   90.00
_cell.angle_gamma   90.00
#
_symmetry.space_group_name_H-M   'P 1'
#
loop_
_entity.id
_entity.type
_entity.pdbx_description
1 polymer ?
#
loop_
_entity_poly.entity_id
_entity_poly.type
_entity_poly.pdbx_seq_one_letter_code
_entity_poly.pdbx_strand_id
1 'polypeptide(L)'
;MLAVFFYTERTVDNTKEQLIGLQKDILASANTMLMMRRHEKDFIARVDTKYLERMEDEYLSILSQIGQINIGVATSGIEIDYDGQTALSRVDDYTQRFFKLSELVLLIHGDNQQEGLIEHFKNKALAFERALIDADSRSMDLSHYRQKISCTSSSQPSTQKSYQESNVICLS
;
A
#
# COMPACT_ATOMS: atom_id res chain seq x y z
N MET A 1 26.00 36.81 -53.70
CA MET A 1 25.54 35.43 -53.93
C MET A 1 26.13 34.45 -52.90
N LEU A 2 27.46 34.28 -52.79
CA LEU A 2 28.08 33.34 -51.82
C LEU A 2 27.79 33.64 -50.34
N ALA A 3 27.81 34.91 -49.91
CA ALA A 3 27.53 35.27 -48.51
C ALA A 3 26.10 34.92 -48.05
N VAL A 4 25.12 35.04 -48.95
CA VAL A 4 23.73 34.63 -48.69
C VAL A 4 23.65 33.12 -48.55
N PHE A 5 24.34 32.38 -49.43
CA PHE A 5 24.43 30.92 -49.38
C PHE A 5 25.03 30.42 -48.05
N PHE A 6 26.18 30.96 -47.63
CA PHE A 6 26.80 30.62 -46.34
C PHE A 6 25.93 30.97 -45.13
N TYR A 7 25.22 32.12 -45.18
CA TYR A 7 24.28 32.48 -44.14
C TYR A 7 23.13 31.48 -44.06
N THR A 8 22.55 31.10 -45.21
CA THR A 8 21.45 30.14 -45.26
C THR A 8 21.88 28.74 -44.81
N GLU A 9 23.06 28.26 -45.22
CA GLU A 9 23.61 26.98 -44.74
C GLU A 9 23.73 26.97 -43.22
N ARG A 10 24.34 28.01 -42.64
CA ARG A 10 24.52 28.07 -41.19
C ARG A 10 23.20 28.13 -40.42
N THR A 11 22.18 28.81 -40.95
CA THR A 11 20.85 28.80 -40.33
C THR A 11 20.19 27.44 -40.41
N VAL A 12 20.33 26.72 -41.54
CA VAL A 12 19.78 25.37 -41.72
C VAL A 12 20.49 24.36 -40.81
N ASP A 13 21.80 24.47 -40.65
CA ASP A 13 22.54 23.61 -39.74
C ASP A 13 22.12 23.83 -38.28
N ASN A 14 21.96 25.10 -37.86
CA ASN A 14 21.53 25.41 -36.51
C ASN A 14 20.11 24.91 -36.20
N THR A 15 19.16 25.07 -37.14
CA THR A 15 17.79 24.57 -36.95
C THR A 15 17.76 23.05 -36.93
N LYS A 16 18.56 22.39 -37.76
CA LYS A 16 18.72 20.94 -37.75
C LYS A 16 19.24 20.44 -36.40
N GLU A 17 20.29 21.06 -35.84
CA GLU A 17 20.82 20.69 -34.52
C GLU A 17 19.78 20.91 -33.40
N GLN A 18 19.02 22.00 -33.45
CA GLN A 18 17.93 22.25 -32.51
C GLN A 18 16.84 21.16 -32.58
N LEU A 19 16.47 20.73 -33.78
CA LEU A 19 15.47 19.68 -33.98
C LEU A 19 15.96 18.32 -33.49
N ILE A 20 17.22 17.98 -33.72
CA ILE A 20 17.84 16.76 -33.21
C ILE A 20 17.88 16.78 -31.69
N GLY A 21 18.24 17.92 -31.09
CA GLY A 21 18.20 18.13 -29.64
C GLY A 21 16.80 17.92 -29.06
N LEU A 22 15.80 18.57 -29.66
CA LEU A 22 14.39 18.43 -29.25
C LEU A 22 13.91 16.98 -29.35
N GLN A 23 14.25 16.28 -30.44
CA GLN A 23 13.91 14.86 -30.59
C GLN A 23 14.52 14.01 -29.46
N LYS A 24 15.78 14.28 -29.11
CA LYS A 24 16.47 13.58 -28.02
C LYS A 24 15.79 13.83 -26.68
N ASP A 25 15.38 15.07 -26.39
CA ASP A 25 14.69 15.42 -25.14
C ASP A 25 13.33 14.73 -25.02
N ILE A 26 12.57 14.67 -26.13
CA ILE A 26 11.30 13.93 -26.20
C ILE A 26 11.52 12.43 -25.95
N LEU A 27 12.57 11.84 -26.53
CA LEU A 27 12.91 10.43 -26.31
C LEU A 27 13.34 10.18 -24.86
N ALA A 28 14.07 11.11 -24.25
CA ALA A 28 14.45 11.03 -22.85
C ALA A 28 13.20 11.06 -21.94
N SER A 29 12.27 12.00 -22.17
CA SER A 29 11.02 12.09 -21.40
C SER A 29 10.13 10.86 -21.56
N ALA A 30 10.06 10.29 -22.76
CA ALA A 30 9.34 9.05 -23.00
C ALA A 30 9.93 7.87 -22.19
N ASN A 31 11.26 7.76 -22.14
CA ASN A 31 11.92 6.73 -21.34
C ASN A 31 11.70 6.92 -19.84
N THR A 32 11.79 8.15 -19.33
CA THR A 32 11.50 8.45 -17.93
C THR A 32 10.05 8.08 -17.58
N MET A 33 9.07 8.40 -18.44
CA MET A 33 7.68 7.98 -18.21
C MET A 33 7.53 6.45 -18.14
N LEU A 34 8.30 5.68 -18.93
CA LEU A 34 8.32 4.21 -18.83
C LEU A 34 8.94 3.73 -17.52
N MET A 35 9.96 4.43 -17.00
CA MET A 35 10.57 4.13 -15.70
C MET A 35 9.60 4.42 -14.55
N MET A 36 8.90 5.54 -14.58
CA MET A 36 7.83 5.85 -13.62
C MET A 36 6.79 4.72 -13.57
N ARG A 37 6.27 4.29 -14.73
CA ARG A 37 5.34 3.15 -14.82
C ARG A 37 5.92 1.84 -14.28
N ARG A 38 7.21 1.61 -14.47
CA ARG A 38 7.90 0.42 -13.92
C ARG A 38 7.97 0.50 -12.40
N HIS A 39 8.32 1.65 -11.84
CA HIS A 39 8.36 1.86 -10.38
C HIS A 39 6.98 1.69 -9.75
N GLU A 40 5.92 2.22 -10.38
CA GLU A 40 4.55 1.98 -9.95
C GLU A 40 4.23 0.48 -9.90
N LYS A 41 4.47 -0.23 -11.01
CA LYS A 41 4.19 -1.68 -11.09
C LYS A 41 4.98 -2.47 -10.05
N ASP A 42 6.26 -2.16 -9.89
CA ASP A 42 7.12 -2.85 -8.93
C ASP A 42 6.70 -2.56 -7.49
N PHE A 43 6.27 -1.34 -7.20
CA PHE A 43 5.70 -0.97 -5.90
C PHE A 43 4.46 -1.82 -5.60
N ILE A 44 3.49 -1.89 -6.52
CA ILE A 44 2.25 -2.66 -6.31
C ILE A 44 2.57 -4.15 -6.09
N ALA A 45 3.56 -4.70 -6.80
CA ALA A 45 3.91 -6.12 -6.70
C ALA A 45 4.69 -6.48 -5.42
N ARG A 46 5.40 -5.52 -4.81
CA ARG A 46 6.37 -5.79 -3.73
C ARG A 46 6.07 -5.04 -2.43
N VAL A 47 5.25 -4.01 -2.49
CA VAL A 47 4.90 -3.10 -1.38
C VAL A 47 6.15 -2.60 -0.64
N ASP A 48 7.13 -2.14 -1.41
CA ASP A 48 8.43 -1.70 -0.90
C ASP A 48 8.58 -0.19 -1.07
N THR A 49 8.81 0.52 0.03
CA THR A 49 8.84 1.99 0.09
C THR A 49 9.95 2.61 -0.75
N LYS A 50 11.01 1.87 -1.09
CA LYS A 50 12.09 2.39 -1.98
C LYS A 50 11.58 2.83 -3.36
N TYR A 51 10.44 2.30 -3.80
CA TYR A 51 9.85 2.67 -5.09
C TYR A 51 9.11 4.01 -5.02
N LEU A 52 8.81 4.53 -3.82
CA LEU A 52 8.31 5.89 -3.63
C LEU A 52 9.41 6.91 -3.91
N GLU A 53 10.58 6.72 -3.32
CA GLU A 53 11.77 7.56 -3.55
C GLU A 53 12.16 7.57 -5.03
N ARG A 54 12.21 6.39 -5.67
CA ARG A 54 12.51 6.28 -7.10
C ARG A 54 11.46 6.95 -7.99
N MET A 55 10.18 6.90 -7.60
CA MET A 55 9.14 7.61 -8.33
C MET A 55 9.34 9.12 -8.23
N GLU A 56 9.70 9.62 -7.05
CA GLU A 56 9.99 11.05 -6.82
C GLU A 56 11.18 11.53 -7.67
N ASP A 57 12.27 10.76 -7.71
CA ASP A 57 13.44 11.05 -8.54
C ASP A 57 13.07 11.15 -10.03
N GLU A 58 12.33 10.17 -10.55
CA GLU A 58 11.89 10.16 -11.95
C GLU A 58 10.87 11.27 -12.23
N TYR A 59 10.03 11.64 -11.26
CA TYR A 59 9.11 12.77 -11.36
C TYR A 59 9.87 14.10 -11.53
N LEU A 60 10.91 14.35 -10.73
CA LEU A 60 11.73 15.56 -10.89
C LEU A 60 12.46 15.57 -12.24
N SER A 61 12.95 14.41 -12.68
CA SER A 61 13.60 14.24 -13.98
C SER A 61 12.67 14.60 -15.15
N ILE A 62 11.45 14.08 -15.15
CA ILE A 62 10.49 14.35 -16.24
C ILE A 62 10.01 15.81 -16.25
N LEU A 63 9.86 16.46 -15.09
CA LEU A 63 9.53 17.89 -15.03
C LEU A 63 10.63 18.73 -15.69
N SER A 64 11.89 18.41 -15.39
CA SER A 64 13.04 19.08 -16.02
C SER A 64 13.07 18.84 -17.53
N GLN A 65 12.85 17.60 -17.98
CA GLN A 65 12.85 17.25 -19.40
C GLN A 65 11.71 17.95 -20.16
N ILE A 66 10.50 17.99 -19.61
CA ILE A 66 9.38 18.75 -20.20
C ILE A 66 9.72 20.25 -20.26
N GLY A 67 10.40 20.79 -19.24
CA GLY A 67 10.91 22.15 -19.27
C GLY A 67 11.87 22.41 -20.45
N GLN A 68 12.79 21.49 -20.71
CA GLN A 68 13.70 21.60 -21.88
C GLN A 68 12.93 21.50 -23.21
N ILE A 69 11.96 20.60 -23.32
CA ILE A 69 11.10 20.47 -24.49
C ILE A 69 10.35 21.79 -24.74
N ASN A 70 9.77 22.41 -23.70
CA ASN A 70 9.06 23.69 -23.82
C ASN A 70 9.97 24.79 -24.40
N ILE A 71 11.22 24.87 -23.92
CA ILE A 71 12.22 25.83 -24.42
C ILE A 71 12.59 25.51 -25.87
N GLY A 72 12.83 24.24 -26.19
CA GLY A 72 13.20 23.77 -27.52
C GLY A 72 12.11 24.06 -28.56
N VAL A 73 10.85 23.78 -28.21
CA VAL A 73 9.68 24.09 -29.05
C VAL A 73 9.58 25.60 -29.30
N ALA A 74 9.63 26.41 -28.24
CA ALA A 74 9.54 27.87 -28.35
C ALA A 74 10.67 28.47 -29.21
N THR A 75 11.87 27.89 -29.15
CA THR A 75 13.04 28.38 -29.89
C THR A 75 13.03 27.92 -31.35
N SER A 76 12.44 26.76 -31.65
CA SER A 76 12.42 26.19 -33.01
C SER A 76 11.59 27.00 -34.01
N GLY A 77 10.65 27.84 -33.53
CA GLY A 77 9.74 28.60 -34.40
C GLY A 77 8.75 27.74 -35.19
N ILE A 78 8.59 26.46 -34.82
CA ILE A 78 7.68 25.53 -35.47
C ILE A 78 6.30 25.64 -34.81
N GLU A 79 5.27 25.88 -35.61
CA GLU A 79 3.89 25.80 -35.15
C GLU A 79 3.51 24.32 -34.97
N ILE A 80 3.32 23.92 -33.71
CA ILE A 80 2.90 22.57 -33.35
C ILE A 80 1.75 22.62 -32.35
N ASP A 81 0.88 21.61 -32.41
CA ASP A 81 -0.19 21.38 -31.43
C ASP A 81 0.38 20.68 -30.19
N TYR A 82 1.20 21.42 -29.43
CA TYR A 82 1.81 20.95 -28.19
C TYR A 82 1.52 21.94 -27.06
N ASP A 83 0.92 21.43 -25.99
CA ASP A 83 0.70 22.17 -24.75
C ASP A 83 1.56 21.58 -23.63
N GLY A 84 2.70 22.24 -23.39
CA GLY A 84 3.62 21.91 -22.32
C GLY A 84 3.02 22.03 -20.92
N GLN A 85 2.06 22.93 -20.71
CA GLN A 85 1.41 23.10 -19.41
C GLN A 85 0.46 21.93 -19.13
N THR A 86 -0.29 21.48 -20.14
CA THR A 86 -1.08 20.26 -20.04
C THR A 86 -0.20 19.03 -19.81
N ALA A 87 0.97 18.94 -20.47
CA ALA A 87 1.91 17.85 -20.24
C ALA A 87 2.39 17.80 -18.78
N LEU A 88 2.82 18.95 -18.23
CA LEU A 88 3.21 19.06 -16.82
C LEU A 88 2.07 18.67 -15.87
N SER A 89 0.85 19.18 -16.11
CA SER A 89 -0.32 18.87 -15.28
C SER A 89 -0.65 17.38 -15.28
N ARG A 90 -0.55 16.70 -16.43
CA ARG A 90 -0.85 15.26 -16.53
C ARG A 90 0.16 14.40 -15.77
N VAL A 91 1.44 14.79 -15.83
CA VAL A 91 2.50 14.12 -15.08
C VAL A 91 2.30 14.32 -13.58
N ASP A 92 1.96 15.54 -13.16
CA ASP A 92 1.65 15.84 -11.76
C ASP A 92 0.46 15.03 -11.25
N ASP A 93 -0.66 15.06 -11.98
CA ASP A 93 -1.86 14.27 -11.66
C ASP A 93 -1.57 12.78 -11.53
N TYR A 94 -0.76 12.24 -12.45
CA TYR A 94 -0.35 10.84 -12.44
C TYR A 94 0.46 10.51 -11.17
N THR A 95 1.47 11.31 -10.86
CA THR A 95 2.32 11.13 -9.68
C THR A 95 1.53 11.25 -8.38
N GLN A 96 0.63 12.24 -8.27
CA GLN A 96 -0.24 12.38 -7.10
C GLN A 96 -1.17 11.17 -6.91
N ARG A 97 -1.72 10.62 -8.00
CA ARG A 97 -2.55 9.40 -7.94
C ARG A 97 -1.74 8.21 -7.46
N PHE A 98 -0.50 8.07 -7.91
CA PHE A 98 0.40 7.04 -7.42
C PHE A 98 0.65 7.17 -5.92
N PHE A 99 0.99 8.35 -5.40
CA PHE A 99 1.24 8.51 -3.96
C PHE A 99 0.01 8.21 -3.10
N LYS A 100 -1.19 8.62 -3.54
CA LYS A 100 -2.46 8.25 -2.87
C LYS A 100 -2.70 6.75 -2.89
N LEU A 101 -2.45 6.08 -4.01
CA LEU A 101 -2.52 4.62 -4.10
C LEU A 101 -1.54 3.97 -3.11
N SER A 102 -0.32 4.47 -3.06
CA SER A 102 0.75 3.94 -2.21
C SER A 102 0.43 4.04 -0.73
N GLU A 103 -0.15 5.17 -0.30
CA GLU A 103 -0.65 5.35 1.07
C GLU A 103 -1.69 4.26 1.43
N LEU A 104 -2.65 4.00 0.55
CA LEU A 104 -3.66 2.96 0.76
C LEU A 104 -3.05 1.55 0.79
N VAL A 105 -2.11 1.26 -0.11
CA VAL A 105 -1.46 -0.05 -0.18
C VAL A 105 -0.65 -0.33 1.09
N LEU A 106 0.09 0.67 1.59
CA LEU A 106 0.85 0.58 2.83
C LEU A 106 -0.05 0.47 4.06
N LEU A 107 -1.19 1.18 4.09
CA LEU A 107 -2.18 1.01 5.15
C LEU A 107 -2.72 -0.43 5.21
N ILE A 108 -3.00 -1.04 4.05
CA ILE A 108 -3.58 -2.38 3.97
C ILE A 108 -2.55 -3.46 4.37
N HIS A 109 -1.34 -3.39 3.83
CA HIS A 109 -0.32 -4.45 4.00
C HIS A 109 0.59 -4.21 5.20
N GLY A 110 0.69 -2.97 5.67
CA GLY A 110 1.69 -2.54 6.64
C GLY A 110 3.04 -2.29 5.97
N ASP A 111 3.98 -1.80 6.77
CA ASP A 111 5.37 -1.63 6.40
C ASP A 111 6.29 -2.18 7.52
N ASN A 112 7.56 -1.83 7.49
CA ASN A 112 8.52 -2.29 8.51
C ASN A 112 8.27 -1.68 9.92
N GLN A 113 7.43 -0.65 10.03
CA GLN A 113 7.17 0.08 11.28
C GLN A 113 5.73 -0.10 11.79
N GLN A 114 4.78 -0.38 10.91
CA GLN A 114 3.36 -0.44 11.23
C GLN A 114 2.71 -1.73 10.74
N GLU A 115 1.93 -2.35 11.63
CA GLU A 115 1.11 -3.52 11.29
C GLU A 115 -0.01 -3.11 10.31
N GLY A 116 -0.10 -3.83 9.19
CA GLY A 116 -1.15 -3.60 8.20
C GLY A 116 -2.53 -4.03 8.68
N LEU A 117 -3.58 -3.46 8.09
CA LEU A 117 -4.97 -3.81 8.40
C LEU A 117 -5.25 -5.32 8.27
N ILE A 118 -4.62 -5.99 7.29
CA ILE A 118 -4.79 -7.44 7.08
C ILE A 118 -4.26 -8.24 8.29
N GLU A 119 -3.03 -7.95 8.72
CA GLU A 119 -2.41 -8.68 9.83
C GLU A 119 -3.11 -8.35 11.16
N HIS A 120 -3.48 -7.09 11.36
CA HIS A 120 -4.27 -6.67 12.52
C HIS A 120 -5.61 -7.43 12.60
N PHE A 121 -6.36 -7.52 11.50
CA PHE A 121 -7.62 -8.25 11.47
C PHE A 121 -7.44 -9.74 11.77
N LYS A 122 -6.43 -10.36 11.15
CA LYS A 122 -6.08 -11.77 11.40
C LYS A 122 -5.74 -12.01 12.87
N ASN A 123 -4.96 -11.13 13.49
CA ASN A 123 -4.61 -11.24 14.90
C ASN A 123 -5.83 -11.12 15.82
N LYS A 124 -6.79 -10.25 15.49
CA LYS A 124 -8.06 -10.16 16.22
C LYS A 124 -8.92 -11.42 16.06
N ALA A 125 -8.99 -11.99 14.87
CA ALA A 125 -9.71 -13.24 14.62
C ALA A 125 -9.10 -14.41 15.42
N LEU A 126 -7.77 -14.55 15.40
CA LEU A 126 -7.06 -15.58 16.18
C LEU A 126 -7.24 -15.40 17.70
N ALA A 127 -7.21 -14.15 18.18
CA ALA A 127 -7.46 -13.87 19.60
C ALA A 127 -8.89 -14.26 20.02
N PHE A 128 -9.87 -14.00 19.14
CA PHE A 128 -11.25 -14.39 19.37
C PHE A 128 -11.43 -15.92 19.39
N GLU A 129 -10.83 -16.64 18.45
CA GLU A 129 -10.86 -18.11 18.40
C GLU A 129 -10.29 -18.73 19.69
N ARG A 130 -9.15 -18.22 20.15
CA ARG A 130 -8.53 -18.67 21.41
C ARG A 130 -9.45 -18.43 22.61
N ALA A 131 -10.10 -17.28 22.67
CA ALA A 131 -11.04 -16.97 23.75
C ALA A 131 -12.24 -17.94 23.77
N LEU A 132 -12.73 -18.37 22.60
CA LEU A 132 -13.79 -19.38 22.51
C LEU A 132 -13.32 -20.76 23.01
N ILE A 133 -12.12 -21.19 22.59
CA ILE A 133 -11.54 -22.48 23.03
C ILE A 133 -11.30 -22.48 24.55
N ASP A 134 -10.81 -21.38 25.11
CA ASP A 134 -10.58 -21.24 26.55
C ASP A 134 -11.90 -21.26 27.34
N ALA A 135 -12.96 -20.65 26.80
CA ALA A 135 -14.28 -20.68 27.42
C ALA A 135 -14.90 -22.09 27.39
N ASP A 136 -14.75 -22.81 26.28
CA ASP A 136 -15.27 -24.16 26.10
C ASP A 136 -14.53 -25.18 26.98
N SER A 137 -13.19 -25.15 26.99
CA SER A 137 -12.37 -26.03 27.85
C SER A 137 -12.65 -25.86 29.34
N ARG A 138 -12.92 -24.63 29.81
CA ARG A 138 -13.37 -24.36 31.20
C ARG A 138 -14.75 -24.95 31.49
N SER A 139 -15.64 -24.98 30.51
CA SER A 139 -16.96 -25.62 30.63
C SER A 139 -16.83 -27.16 30.72
N MET A 140 -15.85 -27.73 30.03
CA MET A 140 -15.55 -29.16 30.05
C MET A 140 -14.95 -29.60 31.41
N ASP A 141 -14.10 -28.78 32.02
CA ASP A 141 -13.55 -29.04 33.37
C ASP A 141 -14.63 -28.94 34.48
N LEU A 142 -15.64 -28.09 34.30
CA LEU A 142 -16.81 -28.01 35.19
C LEU A 142 -17.71 -29.25 35.11
N SER A 143 -17.74 -29.97 33.98
CA SER A 143 -18.46 -31.25 33.88
C SER A 143 -17.81 -32.34 34.75
N HIS A 144 -16.48 -32.31 34.87
CA HIS A 144 -15.72 -33.20 35.76
C HIS A 144 -15.94 -32.83 37.24
N TYR A 145 -16.18 -31.56 37.55
CA TYR A 145 -16.52 -31.12 38.91
C TYR A 145 -17.99 -31.38 39.28
N ARG A 146 -18.90 -31.35 38.30
CA ARG A 146 -20.33 -31.67 38.49
C ARG A 146 -20.55 -33.15 38.86
N GLN A 147 -19.68 -34.05 38.43
CA GLN A 147 -19.74 -35.46 38.83
C GLN A 147 -19.29 -35.70 40.28
N LYS A 148 -18.48 -34.80 40.87
CA LYS A 148 -18.10 -34.87 42.29
C LYS A 148 -19.15 -34.30 43.24
N ILE A 149 -20.16 -33.59 42.74
CA ILE A 149 -21.27 -33.07 43.57
C ILE A 149 -22.47 -34.04 43.60
N SER A 150 -22.43 -35.16 42.88
CA SER A 150 -23.50 -36.16 42.92
C SER A 150 -23.31 -37.28 43.97
N CYS A 151 -22.26 -37.21 44.81
CA CYS A 151 -21.98 -38.23 45.83
C CYS A 151 -21.62 -37.62 47.20
N THR A 152 -22.33 -36.60 47.69
CA THR A 152 -22.25 -36.21 49.11
C THR A 152 -23.60 -35.72 49.66
N SER A 153 -24.63 -36.54 49.54
CA SER A 153 -25.75 -36.58 50.48
C SER A 153 -26.10 -38.07 50.64
N SER A 154 -26.14 -38.69 51.82
CA SER A 154 -26.39 -38.17 53.16
C SER A 154 -25.96 -39.20 54.19
N SER A 155 -25.42 -38.73 55.31
CA SER A 155 -25.69 -39.31 56.63
C SER A 155 -25.73 -38.16 57.65
N GLN A 156 -26.85 -37.44 57.63
CA GLN A 156 -27.35 -36.76 58.82
C GLN A 156 -28.22 -37.78 59.59
N PRO A 157 -28.59 -37.56 60.87
CA PRO A 157 -28.24 -36.47 61.78
C PRO A 157 -27.83 -36.99 63.16
N SER A 158 -27.39 -36.08 64.03
CA SER A 158 -27.49 -36.30 65.46
C SER A 158 -27.41 -35.04 66.29
N THR A 159 -28.57 -34.56 66.69
CA THR A 159 -28.70 -34.00 68.02
C THR A 159 -28.65 -35.19 68.98
N GLN A 160 -27.48 -35.44 69.55
CA GLN A 160 -27.25 -34.85 70.87
C GLN A 160 -26.01 -33.96 71.05
N LYS A 161 -25.21 -33.58 70.06
CA LYS A 161 -23.90 -34.25 69.96
C LYS A 161 -24.12 -35.76 69.80
N SER A 162 -23.55 -36.31 68.74
CA SER A 162 -23.45 -37.74 68.51
C SER A 162 -24.76 -38.47 68.16
N TYR A 163 -24.62 -39.17 67.03
CA TYR A 163 -25.40 -40.09 66.20
C TYR A 163 -26.88 -40.35 66.52
N GLN A 164 -27.77 -40.23 65.49
CA GLN A 164 -28.50 -41.34 64.84
C GLN A 164 -29.67 -40.88 63.92
N GLU A 165 -29.62 -41.41 62.69
CA GLU A 165 -30.69 -41.98 61.84
C GLU A 165 -31.69 -41.10 61.03
N SER A 166 -31.40 -41.03 59.72
CA SER A 166 -32.18 -41.56 58.57
C SER A 166 -33.68 -41.25 58.42
N ASN A 167 -34.10 -40.57 57.33
CA ASN A 167 -34.78 -41.24 56.20
C ASN A 167 -35.02 -40.33 54.97
N VAL A 168 -35.06 -40.96 53.80
CA VAL A 168 -35.10 -40.45 52.42
C VAL A 168 -36.54 -40.29 51.92
N ILE A 169 -36.85 -39.26 51.12
CA ILE A 169 -37.93 -39.29 50.09
C ILE A 169 -37.50 -38.47 48.85
N CYS A 170 -37.31 -39.16 47.72
CA CYS A 170 -37.28 -38.58 46.36
C CYS A 170 -38.65 -38.82 45.71
N LEU A 171 -39.18 -37.84 44.99
CA LEU A 171 -40.35 -38.00 44.13
C LEU A 171 -39.99 -37.72 42.66
N SER A 172 -40.27 -38.74 41.85
CA SER A 172 -40.45 -38.90 40.40
C SER A 172 -39.92 -37.87 39.42
#